data_AF-A0AB72Z532-F1
#
_entry.id   AF-A0AB72Z532-F1
#
_cell.length_a   1.000
_cell.length_b   1.000
_cell.length_c   1.000
_cell.angle_alpha   90.00
_cell.angle_beta   90.00
_cell.angle_gamma   90.00
#
_symmetry.space_group_name_H-M   'P 1'
#
loop_
_entity.id
_entity.type
_entity.pdbx_description
1 polymer ?
#
loop_
_entity_poly.entity_id
_entity_poly.type
_entity_poly.pdbx_seq_one_letter_code
_entity_poly.pdbx_strand_id
1 'polypeptide(L)'
;MDLFNHLAYDNGFVSRMDCLVTQFARDFVHHGYDPHAALDEVRGLVSAGVSLLESSTGDTYDGEAVDCAATLALSAVTSAINGCIGVFVDRGEGDPRIVVANIQERRARMDDYFAERAMMSEDMRLRTTYTIGPPSTTRCLHAFVTTCGAVDGTDLFGDLDPAPTLNAGTSMPALTR
;
A
#
# COMPACT_ATOMS: atom_id res chain seq x y z
N MET A 1 -9.95 11.49 11.51
CA MET A 1 -9.01 10.48 12.04
C MET A 1 -9.68 9.14 12.28
N ASP A 2 -10.92 9.12 12.78
CA ASP A 2 -11.63 7.87 13.07
C ASP A 2 -11.88 7.00 11.82
N LEU A 3 -12.18 7.63 10.67
CA LEU A 3 -12.40 6.92 9.40
C LEU A 3 -11.23 6.03 8.97
N PHE A 4 -10.01 6.56 8.98
CA PHE A 4 -8.82 5.77 8.61
C PHE A 4 -8.63 4.58 9.56
N ASN A 5 -8.83 4.79 10.86
CA ASN A 5 -8.65 3.73 11.85
C ASN A 5 -9.66 2.58 11.63
N HIS A 6 -10.92 2.89 11.31
CA HIS A 6 -11.92 1.89 10.97
C HIS A 6 -11.51 1.09 9.73
N LEU A 7 -11.15 1.78 8.65
CA LEU A 7 -10.76 1.14 7.39
C LEU A 7 -9.47 0.32 7.50
N ALA A 8 -8.48 0.80 8.27
CA ALA A 8 -7.21 0.11 8.44
C ALA A 8 -7.32 -1.23 9.17
N TYR A 9 -8.39 -1.42 9.97
CA TYR A 9 -8.72 -2.68 10.64
C TYR A 9 -9.80 -3.48 9.92
N ASP A 10 -10.24 -3.01 8.75
CA ASP A 10 -11.20 -3.70 7.91
C ASP A 10 -10.49 -4.69 6.96
N ASN A 11 -10.80 -5.98 7.06
CA ASN A 11 -10.13 -7.02 6.27
C ASN A 11 -10.32 -6.82 4.76
N GLY A 12 -11.53 -6.43 4.35
CA GLY A 12 -11.89 -6.19 2.96
C GLY A 12 -11.20 -4.98 2.35
N PHE A 13 -11.05 -3.90 3.12
CA PHE A 13 -10.25 -2.73 2.76
C PHE A 13 -8.76 -3.09 2.65
N VAL A 14 -8.21 -3.78 3.65
CA VAL A 14 -6.81 -4.21 3.68
C VAL A 14 -6.48 -5.09 2.46
N SER A 15 -7.36 -6.03 2.10
CA SER A 15 -7.18 -6.91 0.94
C SER A 15 -7.17 -6.13 -0.38
N ARG A 16 -8.08 -5.18 -0.56
CA ARG A 16 -8.11 -4.31 -1.74
C ARG A 16 -6.91 -3.37 -1.80
N MET A 17 -6.48 -2.86 -0.65
CA MET A 17 -5.28 -2.05 -0.55
C MET A 17 -4.03 -2.87 -0.92
N ASP A 18 -3.98 -4.16 -0.58
CA ASP A 18 -2.86 -5.05 -0.96
C ASP A 18 -2.79 -5.29 -2.48
N CYS A 19 -3.96 -5.37 -3.13
CA CYS A 19 -4.06 -5.40 -4.59
C CYS A 19 -3.54 -4.09 -5.22
N LEU A 20 -3.94 -2.93 -4.67
CA LEU A 20 -3.41 -1.63 -5.10
C LEU A 20 -1.91 -1.51 -4.87
N VAL A 21 -1.37 -1.95 -3.73
CA VAL A 21 0.06 -1.97 -3.44
C VAL A 21 0.83 -2.76 -4.50
N THR A 22 0.34 -3.95 -4.87
CA THR A 22 0.94 -4.78 -5.90
C THR A 22 0.88 -4.11 -7.27
N GLN A 23 -0.25 -3.49 -7.60
CA GLN A 23 -0.45 -2.78 -8.86
C GLN A 23 0.46 -1.55 -8.96
N PHE A 24 0.53 -0.72 -7.92
CA PHE A 24 1.41 0.45 -7.86
C PHE A 24 2.88 0.08 -7.99
N ALA A 25 3.31 -1.00 -7.32
CA ALA A 25 4.66 -1.51 -7.46
C ALA A 25 4.96 -1.97 -8.90
N ARG A 26 3.99 -2.65 -9.54
CA ARG A 26 4.09 -3.06 -10.95
C ARG A 26 4.18 -1.85 -11.88
N ASP A 27 3.30 -0.87 -11.72
CA ASP A 27 3.31 0.35 -12.51
C ASP A 27 4.63 1.11 -12.33
N PHE A 28 5.18 1.13 -11.12
CA PHE A 28 6.47 1.76 -10.86
C PHE A 28 7.59 1.09 -11.64
N VAL A 29 7.73 -0.24 -11.54
CA VAL A 29 8.81 -0.96 -12.25
C VAL A 29 8.66 -0.93 -13.77
N HIS A 30 7.47 -0.60 -14.30
CA HIS A 30 7.21 -0.47 -15.74
C HIS A 30 7.05 0.99 -16.22
N HIS A 31 7.47 1.99 -15.45
CA HIS A 31 7.37 3.43 -15.78
C HIS A 31 5.93 3.96 -15.97
N GLY A 32 4.92 3.27 -15.46
CA GLY A 32 3.52 3.66 -15.48
C GLY A 32 3.02 4.34 -14.20
N TYR A 33 3.82 4.41 -13.14
CA TYR A 33 3.35 4.96 -11.85
C TYR A 33 3.14 6.48 -11.91
N ASP A 34 1.92 6.90 -11.60
CA ASP A 34 1.53 8.29 -11.40
C ASP A 34 1.02 8.47 -9.96
N PRO A 35 1.65 9.34 -9.13
CA PRO A 35 1.24 9.54 -7.76
C PRO A 35 -0.16 10.16 -7.60
N HIS A 36 -0.62 10.96 -8.57
CA HIS A 36 -1.97 11.54 -8.53
C HIS A 36 -3.02 10.48 -8.82
N ALA A 37 -2.80 9.67 -9.85
CA ALA A 37 -3.68 8.55 -10.17
C ALA A 37 -3.73 7.52 -9.02
N ALA A 38 -2.58 7.22 -8.40
CA ALA A 38 -2.52 6.33 -7.24
C ALA A 38 -3.33 6.88 -6.05
N LEU A 39 -3.24 8.18 -5.77
CA LEU A 39 -4.04 8.81 -4.72
C LEU A 39 -5.55 8.78 -5.06
N ASP A 40 -5.93 9.02 -6.31
CA ASP A 40 -7.33 8.96 -6.76
C ASP A 40 -7.92 7.55 -6.62
N GLU A 41 -7.15 6.51 -6.95
CA GLU A 41 -7.56 5.11 -6.75
C GLU A 41 -7.78 4.79 -5.26
N VAL A 42 -6.85 5.20 -4.39
CA VAL A 42 -6.99 5.02 -2.93
C VAL A 42 -8.17 5.82 -2.40
N ARG A 43 -8.39 7.04 -2.91
CA ARG A 43 -9.55 7.86 -2.55
C ARG A 43 -10.86 7.17 -2.94
N GLY A 44 -10.95 6.58 -4.13
CA GLY A 44 -12.09 5.79 -4.56
C GLY A 44 -12.38 4.61 -3.63
N LEU A 45 -11.33 3.90 -3.21
CA LEU A 45 -11.45 2.81 -2.23
C LEU A 45 -11.94 3.31 -0.86
N VAL A 46 -11.42 4.43 -0.37
CA VAL A 46 -11.88 5.05 0.89
C VAL A 46 -13.34 5.49 0.77
N SER A 47 -13.74 6.13 -0.33
CA SER A 47 -15.14 6.53 -0.55
C SER A 47 -16.10 5.33 -0.55
N ALA A 48 -15.71 4.21 -1.16
CA ALA A 48 -16.48 2.98 -1.10
C ALA A 48 -16.60 2.45 0.35
N GLY A 49 -15.50 2.48 1.10
CA GLY A 49 -15.49 2.11 2.51
C GLY A 49 -16.38 3.02 3.37
N VAL A 50 -16.36 4.33 3.13
CA VAL A 50 -17.25 5.31 3.79
C VAL A 50 -18.71 4.93 3.58
N SER A 51 -19.13 4.69 2.33
CA SER A 51 -20.53 4.34 2.04
C SER A 51 -21.00 3.10 2.81
N LEU A 52 -20.11 2.12 3.02
CA LEU A 52 -20.39 0.92 3.81
C LEU A 52 -20.43 1.21 5.31
N LEU A 53 -19.48 2.00 5.82
CA LEU A 53 -19.43 2.44 7.21
C LEU A 53 -20.69 3.23 7.59
N GLU A 54 -21.04 4.27 6.84
CA GLU A 54 -22.22 5.11 7.09
C GLU A 54 -23.51 4.27 7.10
N SER A 55 -23.61 3.27 6.22
CA SER A 55 -24.74 2.33 6.20
C SER A 55 -24.81 1.43 7.44
N SER A 56 -23.68 1.15 8.08
CA SER A 56 -23.60 0.23 9.22
C SER A 56 -23.67 0.92 10.58
N THR A 57 -23.06 2.10 10.73
CA THR A 57 -22.97 2.83 12.01
C THR A 57 -23.96 3.99 12.10
N GLY A 58 -24.41 4.53 10.96
CA GLY A 58 -25.23 5.74 10.88
C GLY A 58 -24.43 7.03 11.06
N ASP A 59 -23.10 6.95 11.16
CA ASP A 59 -22.21 8.11 11.13
C ASP A 59 -22.15 8.72 9.73
N THR A 60 -21.64 9.94 9.64
CA THR A 60 -21.41 10.62 8.35
C THR A 60 -20.00 11.18 8.28
N TYR A 61 -19.34 11.01 7.14
CA TYR A 61 -18.00 11.50 6.90
C TYR A 61 -17.98 12.49 5.72
N ASP A 62 -17.37 13.65 5.92
CA ASP A 62 -17.23 14.65 4.85
C ASP A 62 -16.08 14.35 3.89
N GLY A 63 -16.01 15.10 2.80
CA GLY A 63 -14.95 14.94 1.78
C GLY A 63 -13.54 15.19 2.32
N GLU A 64 -13.38 16.06 3.32
CA GLU A 64 -12.07 16.31 3.93
C GLU A 64 -11.59 15.09 4.73
N ALA A 65 -12.50 14.39 5.43
CA ALA A 65 -12.20 13.15 6.12
C ALA A 65 -11.78 12.04 5.14
N VAL A 66 -12.43 11.96 3.97
CA VAL A 66 -12.06 11.03 2.89
C VAL A 66 -10.66 11.33 2.36
N ASP A 67 -10.37 12.58 2.02
CA ASP A 67 -9.09 12.98 1.44
C ASP A 67 -7.94 12.77 2.44
N CYS A 68 -8.18 13.06 3.72
CA CYS A 68 -7.25 12.80 4.80
C CYS A 68 -6.99 11.29 4.98
N ALA A 69 -8.04 10.47 5.03
CA ALA A 69 -7.91 9.02 5.16
C ALA A 69 -7.20 8.38 3.96
N ALA A 70 -7.47 8.85 2.74
CA ALA A 70 -6.78 8.38 1.53
C ALA A 70 -5.28 8.70 1.56
N THR A 71 -4.93 9.94 1.95
CA THR A 71 -3.53 10.36 2.10
C THR A 71 -2.80 9.53 3.15
N LEU A 72 -3.45 9.27 4.29
CA LEU A 72 -2.88 8.43 5.35
C LEU A 72 -2.71 6.98 4.89
N ALA A 73 -3.70 6.41 4.21
CA ALA A 73 -3.63 5.04 3.69
C ALA A 73 -2.50 4.88 2.67
N LEU A 74 -2.38 5.77 1.69
CA LEU A 74 -1.30 5.73 0.71
C LEU A 74 0.08 5.90 1.37
N SER A 75 0.19 6.85 2.31
CA SER A 75 1.42 7.06 3.08
C SER A 75 1.82 5.80 3.87
N ALA A 76 0.86 5.19 4.58
CA ALA A 76 1.09 4.01 5.40
C ALA A 76 1.66 2.84 4.60
N VAL A 77 1.17 2.61 3.38
CA VAL A 77 1.56 1.45 2.56
C VAL A 77 2.82 1.68 1.71
N THR A 78 3.43 2.87 1.74
CA THR A 78 4.63 3.18 0.94
C THR A 78 5.76 2.14 1.16
N SER A 79 5.94 1.69 2.40
CA SER A 79 6.93 0.65 2.72
C SER A 79 6.58 -0.72 2.13
N ALA A 80 5.29 -1.06 2.04
CA ALA A 80 4.83 -2.28 1.39
C ALA A 80 5.04 -2.19 -0.14
N ILE A 81 4.73 -1.04 -0.76
CA ILE A 81 4.99 -0.79 -2.19
C ILE A 81 6.48 -0.98 -2.51
N ASN A 82 7.36 -0.35 -1.73
CA ASN A 82 8.82 -0.50 -1.89
C ASN A 82 9.29 -1.95 -1.75
N GLY A 83 8.63 -2.70 -0.87
CA GLY A 83 8.87 -4.12 -0.73
C GLY A 83 8.47 -4.95 -1.95
N CYS A 84 7.26 -4.72 -2.48
CA CYS A 84 6.78 -5.36 -3.70
C CYS A 84 7.66 -5.03 -4.92
N ILE A 85 8.14 -3.77 -5.04
CA ILE A 85 9.12 -3.38 -6.05
C ILE A 85 10.38 -4.27 -5.93
N GLY A 86 10.90 -4.44 -4.72
CA GLY A 86 12.05 -5.32 -4.47
C GLY A 86 11.80 -6.76 -4.93
N VAL A 87 10.61 -7.29 -4.71
CA VAL A 87 10.23 -8.64 -5.17
C VAL A 87 10.20 -8.75 -6.70
N PHE A 88 9.65 -7.75 -7.41
CA PHE A 88 9.68 -7.72 -8.87
C PHE A 88 11.11 -7.64 -9.40
N VAL A 89 11.93 -6.76 -8.81
CA VAL A 89 13.35 -6.58 -9.16
C VAL A 89 14.15 -7.87 -8.93
N ASP A 90 13.93 -8.58 -7.82
CA ASP A 90 14.60 -9.85 -7.51
C ASP A 90 14.24 -10.96 -8.53
N ARG A 91 13.09 -10.86 -9.20
CA ARG A 91 12.67 -11.75 -10.29
C ARG A 91 13.18 -11.29 -11.67
N GLY A 92 13.85 -10.14 -11.74
CA GLY A 92 14.28 -9.52 -12.99
C GLY A 92 13.12 -8.91 -13.79
N GLU A 93 12.00 -8.61 -13.15
CA GLU A 93 10.83 -7.97 -13.77
C GLU A 93 10.97 -6.43 -13.69
N GLY A 94 10.66 -5.73 -14.78
CA GLY A 94 10.66 -4.26 -14.86
C GLY A 94 11.67 -3.67 -15.84
N ASP A 95 11.69 -2.34 -15.92
CA ASP A 95 12.66 -1.60 -16.72
C ASP A 95 14.09 -1.86 -16.19
N PRO A 96 15.06 -2.23 -17.06
CA PRO A 96 16.42 -2.52 -16.63
C PRO A 96 17.09 -1.41 -15.81
N ARG A 97 16.76 -0.14 -16.07
CA ARG A 97 17.31 1.00 -15.33
C ARG A 97 16.78 1.05 -13.90
N ILE A 98 15.49 0.80 -13.71
CA ILE A 98 14.86 0.72 -12.39
C ILE A 98 15.42 -0.48 -11.61
N VAL A 99 15.51 -1.64 -12.25
CA VAL A 99 16.07 -2.87 -11.66
C VAL A 99 17.50 -2.63 -11.16
N VAL A 100 18.37 -2.07 -12.01
CA VAL A 100 19.76 -1.77 -11.64
C VAL A 100 19.83 -0.75 -10.51
N ALA A 101 19.06 0.34 -10.57
CA ALA A 101 19.04 1.36 -9.53
C ALA A 101 18.56 0.80 -8.18
N ASN A 102 17.48 0.00 -8.17
CA ASN A 102 16.93 -0.60 -6.97
C ASN A 102 17.91 -1.58 -6.32
N ILE A 103 18.60 -2.42 -7.11
CA ILE A 103 19.64 -3.33 -6.61
C ILE A 103 20.79 -2.54 -5.97
N GLN A 104 21.23 -1.47 -6.62
CA GLN A 104 22.31 -0.62 -6.11
C GLN A 104 21.92 0.07 -4.78
N GLU A 105 20.73 0.68 -4.73
CA GLU A 105 20.23 1.35 -3.53
C GLU A 105 20.03 0.36 -2.37
N ARG A 106 19.42 -0.81 -2.64
CA ARG A 106 19.19 -1.83 -1.61
C ARG A 106 20.51 -2.38 -1.06
N ARG A 107 21.53 -2.53 -1.93
CA ARG A 107 22.87 -2.92 -1.51
C ARG A 107 23.52 -1.87 -0.62
N ALA A 108 23.49 -0.60 -1.02
CA ALA A 108 24.03 0.50 -0.21
C ALA A 108 23.36 0.57 1.18
N ARG A 109 22.02 0.47 1.22
CA ARG A 109 21.26 0.45 2.47
C ARG A 109 21.63 -0.75 3.37
N MET A 110 21.91 -1.90 2.76
CA MET A 110 22.34 -3.09 3.49
C MET A 110 23.76 -2.95 4.05
N ASP A 111 24.66 -2.32 3.30
CA ASP A 111 26.02 -2.01 3.76
C ASP A 111 25.98 -1.03 4.95
N ASP A 112 25.15 0.03 4.87
CA ASP A 112 24.91 0.97 5.98
C ASP A 112 24.36 0.25 7.22
N TYR A 113 23.36 -0.62 7.04
CA TYR A 113 22.80 -1.44 8.12
C TYR A 113 23.87 -2.29 8.82
N PHE A 114 24.72 -2.97 8.07
CA PHE A 114 25.78 -3.79 8.66
C PHE A 114 26.86 -2.94 9.34
N ALA A 115 27.17 -1.76 8.80
CA ALA A 115 28.10 -0.82 9.42
C ALA A 115 27.57 -0.31 10.77
N GLU A 116 26.32 0.17 10.81
CA GLU A 116 25.65 0.59 12.05
C GLU A 116 25.59 -0.55 13.05
N ARG A 117 25.14 -1.74 12.61
CA ARG A 117 25.04 -2.91 13.48
C ARG A 117 26.40 -3.34 14.01
N ALA A 118 27.50 -3.16 13.29
CA ALA A 118 28.85 -3.48 13.78
C ALA A 118 29.32 -2.52 14.88
N MET A 119 28.82 -1.28 14.91
CA MET A 119 29.11 -0.27 15.93
C MET A 119 28.24 -0.39 17.18
N MET A 120 27.14 -1.13 17.12
CA MET A 120 26.23 -1.35 18.25
C MET A 120 26.77 -2.35 19.27
N SER A 121 26.51 -2.08 20.55
CA SER A 121 26.77 -3.05 21.62
C SER A 121 25.85 -4.27 21.52
N GLU A 122 26.27 -5.38 22.12
CA GLU A 122 25.49 -6.63 22.08
C GLU A 122 24.10 -6.49 22.72
N ASP A 123 23.99 -5.79 23.85
CA ASP A 123 22.69 -5.51 24.49
C ASP A 123 21.76 -4.70 23.57
N MET A 124 22.30 -3.75 22.81
CA MET A 124 21.53 -2.94 21.86
C MET A 124 21.08 -3.78 20.65
N ARG A 125 21.93 -4.69 20.16
CA ARG A 125 21.60 -5.63 19.08
C ARG A 125 20.49 -6.61 19.46
N LEU A 126 20.48 -7.06 20.71
CA LEU A 126 19.48 -8.00 21.24
C LEU A 126 18.11 -7.34 21.43
N ARG A 127 18.07 -6.04 21.76
CA ARG A 127 16.82 -5.29 21.92
C ARG A 127 16.25 -4.76 20.61
N THR A 128 17.07 -4.62 19.56
CA THR A 128 16.63 -4.04 18.29
C THR A 128 16.22 -5.13 17.30
N THR A 129 14.93 -5.21 17.02
CA THR A 129 14.38 -6.10 15.98
C THR A 129 14.43 -5.39 14.64
N TYR A 130 15.43 -5.71 13.82
CA TYR A 130 15.47 -5.28 12.42
C TYR A 130 14.79 -6.35 11.56
N THR A 131 13.75 -5.94 10.82
CA THR A 131 13.14 -6.81 9.81
C THR A 131 13.77 -6.47 8.47
N ILE A 132 14.44 -7.45 7.86
CA ILE A 132 15.14 -7.29 6.56
C ILE A 132 14.14 -7.45 5.40
N GLY A 133 12.98 -8.05 5.64
CA GLY A 133 11.91 -8.23 4.65
C GLY A 133 10.93 -7.05 4.60
N PRO A 134 10.21 -6.88 3.46
CA PRO A 134 9.08 -5.96 3.37
C PRO A 134 8.07 -6.14 4.49
N PRO A 135 7.53 -5.05 5.08
CA PRO A 135 6.31 -5.17 5.88
C PRO A 135 5.12 -5.52 4.97
N SER A 136 4.15 -6.28 5.50
CA SER A 136 2.87 -6.48 4.82
C SER A 136 2.02 -5.21 4.84
N THR A 137 1.08 -5.10 3.90
CA THR A 137 0.09 -4.01 3.83
C THR A 137 -0.66 -3.84 5.16
N THR A 138 -1.13 -4.94 5.77
CA THR A 138 -1.76 -4.93 7.10
C THR A 138 -0.85 -4.32 8.17
N ARG A 139 0.42 -4.74 8.22
CA ARG A 139 1.37 -4.24 9.23
C ARG A 139 1.63 -2.74 9.05
N CYS A 140 1.72 -2.30 7.80
CA CYS A 140 1.85 -0.89 7.42
C CYS A 140 0.66 -0.05 7.89
N LEU A 141 -0.57 -0.48 7.58
CA LEU A 141 -1.79 0.21 7.96
C LEU A 141 -1.94 0.28 9.49
N HIS A 142 -1.78 -0.86 10.18
CA HIS A 142 -1.89 -0.91 11.64
C HIS A 142 -0.84 -0.05 12.36
N ALA A 143 0.39 0.04 11.84
CA ALA A 143 1.43 0.87 12.44
C ALA A 143 1.03 2.35 12.49
N PHE A 144 0.34 2.83 11.46
CA PHE A 144 -0.20 4.20 11.43
C PHE A 144 -1.42 4.38 12.35
N VAL A 145 -2.20 3.33 12.62
CA VAL A 145 -3.31 3.40 13.58
C VAL A 145 -2.82 3.37 15.03
N THR A 146 -1.76 2.64 15.35
CA THR A 146 -1.21 2.62 16.72
C THR A 146 -0.75 4.00 17.21
N THR A 147 -0.49 4.94 16.30
CA THR A 147 -0.27 6.36 16.62
C THR A 147 -1.55 7.18 16.85
N CYS A 148 -2.73 6.65 16.50
CA CYS A 148 -4.02 7.35 16.47
C CYS A 148 -5.15 6.69 17.30
N GLY A 149 -4.93 5.52 17.91
CA GLY A 149 -5.89 4.80 18.78
C GLY A 149 -6.51 3.57 18.11
N ALA A 150 -6.64 2.45 18.84
CA ALA A 150 -7.08 1.16 18.29
C ALA A 150 -8.62 1.03 18.21
N VAL A 151 -9.10 0.31 17.19
CA VAL A 151 -10.51 -0.04 16.95
C VAL A 151 -10.63 -1.55 16.77
N ASP A 152 -11.81 -2.12 17.02
CA ASP A 152 -12.08 -3.54 16.77
C ASP A 152 -12.11 -3.85 15.26
N GLY A 153 -11.67 -5.05 14.87
CA GLY A 153 -11.60 -5.47 13.47
C GLY A 153 -12.96 -5.63 12.81
N THR A 154 -13.07 -5.21 11.55
CA THR A 154 -14.29 -5.30 10.73
C THR A 154 -14.04 -6.00 9.38
N ASP A 155 -15.11 -6.35 8.67
CA ASP A 155 -15.05 -6.82 7.27
C ASP A 155 -16.28 -6.34 6.50
N LEU A 156 -16.30 -5.05 6.20
CA LEU A 156 -17.37 -4.29 5.57
C LEU A 156 -17.50 -4.62 4.08
N PHE A 157 -16.41 -4.94 3.41
CA PHE A 157 -16.46 -5.31 2.00
C PHE A 157 -16.82 -6.80 1.79
N GLY A 158 -16.57 -7.68 2.76
CA GLY A 158 -16.88 -9.12 2.65
C GLY A 158 -16.27 -9.78 1.40
N ASP A 159 -16.95 -10.81 0.86
CA ASP A 159 -16.56 -11.55 -0.36
C ASP A 159 -16.74 -10.76 -1.68
N LEU A 160 -16.96 -9.44 -1.63
CA LEU A 160 -17.01 -8.66 -2.86
C LEU A 160 -15.66 -8.82 -3.60
N ASP A 161 -15.69 -9.13 -4.90
CA ASP A 161 -14.48 -9.17 -5.71
C ASP A 161 -13.78 -7.78 -5.69
N PRO A 162 -12.44 -7.71 -5.75
CA PRO A 162 -11.76 -6.46 -6.00
C PRO A 162 -12.27 -5.92 -7.34
N ALA A 163 -12.75 -4.67 -7.35
CA ALA A 163 -13.34 -4.07 -8.53
C ALA A 163 -12.36 -4.20 -9.73
N PRO A 164 -12.84 -4.57 -10.93
CA PRO A 164 -11.97 -4.69 -12.08
C PRO A 164 -11.33 -3.33 -12.36
N THR A 165 -10.00 -3.32 -12.48
CA THR A 165 -9.25 -2.14 -12.93
C THR A 165 -9.85 -1.65 -14.24
N LEU A 166 -10.17 -0.35 -14.30
CA LEU A 166 -10.70 0.31 -15.50
C LEU A 166 -9.60 0.44 -16.57
N ASN A 167 -9.15 -0.69 -17.11
CA ASN A 167 -8.27 -0.75 -18.29
C ASN A 167 -8.56 -2.03 -19.11
N ALA A 168 -9.83 -2.26 -19.44
CA ALA A 168 -10.18 -3.10 -20.58
C ALA A 168 -10.22 -2.21 -21.82
N GLY A 169 -9.14 -2.27 -22.62
CA GLY A 169 -9.02 -1.52 -23.85
C GLY A 169 -10.26 -1.66 -24.73
N THR A 170 -10.82 -0.52 -25.12
CA THR A 170 -11.91 -0.40 -26.08
C THR A 170 -11.46 -0.97 -27.43
N SER A 171 -11.68 -2.26 -27.65
CA SER A 171 -11.53 -2.88 -28.96
C SER A 171 -12.71 -2.43 -29.83
N MET A 172 -12.47 -1.48 -30.72
CA MET A 172 -13.46 -1.09 -31.73
C MET A 172 -13.72 -2.27 -32.68
N PRO A 173 -14.98 -2.54 -33.06
CA PRO A 173 -15.27 -3.57 -34.05
C PRO A 173 -14.76 -3.13 -35.42
N ALA A 174 -14.02 -4.02 -36.08
CA ALA A 174 -13.57 -3.85 -37.45
C ALA A 174 -14.80 -3.75 -38.39
N LEU A 175 -14.94 -2.60 -39.04
CA LEU A 175 -15.82 -2.40 -40.18
C LEU A 175 -15.24 -3.16 -41.37
N THR A 176 -15.84 -4.31 -41.70
CA THR A 176 -15.61 -5.01 -42.96
C THR A 176 -16.13 -4.15 -44.12
N ARG A 177 -15.28 -3.94 -45.12
CA ARG A 177 -15.66 -3.41 -46.44
C ARG A 177 -15.47 -4.49 -47.49
#